data_AF-A0A354FFI8-F1
#
_entry.id   AF-A0A354FFI8-F1
#
_cell.length_a   1.000
_cell.length_b   1.000
_cell.length_c   1.000
_cell.angle_alpha   90.00
_cell.angle_beta   90.00
_cell.angle_gamma   90.00
#
_symmetry.space_group_name_H-M   'P 1'
#
loop_
_entity.id
_entity.type
_entity.pdbx_description
1 polymer ?
#
loop_
_entity_poly.entity_id
_entity_poly.type
_entity_poly.pdbx_seq_one_letter_code
_entity_poly.pdbx_strand_id
1 'polypeptide(L)'
;MAKNIDFMMGMVNDFLSGRIPRHIFELDFQTEILDRYKKMVKENREYAELFYDFLSEGGVDAGDELSDKEFKSLIRRQYNEVKSIADEGFY
;
A
#
# COMPACT_ATOMS: atom_id res chain seq x y z
N MET A 1 -6.75 2.74 16.84
CA MET A 1 -7.26 2.88 15.45
C MET A 1 -6.16 3.56 14.66
N ALA A 2 -5.58 2.86 13.69
CA ALA A 2 -4.46 3.35 12.91
C ALA A 2 -5.00 4.02 11.64
N LYS A 3 -5.67 5.16 11.80
CA LYS A 3 -6.53 5.76 10.75
C LYS A 3 -5.80 6.04 9.45
N ASN A 4 -4.51 6.40 9.51
CA ASN A 4 -3.73 6.67 8.31
C ASN A 4 -3.30 5.36 7.63
N ILE A 5 -2.95 4.34 8.41
CA ILE A 5 -2.68 2.99 7.88
C ILE A 5 -3.95 2.40 7.24
N ASP A 6 -5.08 2.47 7.95
CA ASP A 6 -6.38 1.98 7.48
C ASP A 6 -6.79 2.65 6.16
N PHE A 7 -6.55 3.97 6.05
CA PHE A 7 -6.81 4.72 4.82
C PHE A 7 -5.96 4.22 3.65
N MET A 8 -4.64 4.12 3.83
CA MET A 8 -3.73 3.69 2.77
C MET A 8 -4.00 2.24 2.35
N MET A 9 -4.24 1.34 3.30
CA MET A 9 -4.65 -0.05 3.01
C MET A 9 -6.00 -0.11 2.29
N GLY A 10 -6.94 0.79 2.63
CA GLY A 10 -8.22 0.94 1.96
C GLY A 10 -8.07 1.33 0.49
N MET A 11 -7.23 2.33 0.21
CA MET A 11 -6.94 2.79 -1.15
C MET A 11 -6.35 1.68 -2.03
N VAL A 12 -5.38 0.93 -1.50
CA VAL A 12 -4.80 -0.22 -2.22
C VAL A 12 -5.88 -1.27 -2.51
N ASN A 13 -6.76 -1.53 -1.55
CA ASN A 13 -7.89 -2.45 -1.76
C ASN A 13 -8.90 -1.93 -2.79
N ASP A 14 -9.15 -0.62 -2.85
CA ASP A 14 -10.02 -0.01 -3.87
C ASP A 14 -9.49 -0.24 -5.28
N PHE A 15 -8.18 -0.05 -5.47
CA PHE A 15 -7.51 -0.38 -6.73
C PHE A 15 -7.61 -1.89 -7.05
N LEU A 16 -7.30 -2.76 -6.08
CA LEU A 16 -7.35 -4.21 -6.28
C LEU A 16 -8.76 -4.72 -6.62
N SER A 17 -9.78 -4.07 -6.05
CA SER A 17 -11.20 -4.32 -6.32
C SER A 17 -11.68 -3.77 -7.67
N GLY A 18 -10.86 -2.96 -8.35
CA GLY A 18 -11.21 -2.32 -9.62
C GLY A 18 -12.11 -1.09 -9.47
N ARG A 19 -12.23 -0.54 -8.26
CA ARG A 19 -12.96 0.73 -8.02
C ARG A 19 -12.19 1.94 -8.55
N ILE A 20 -10.86 1.85 -8.54
CA ILE A 20 -9.95 2.89 -9.00
C ILE A 20 -9.09 2.32 -10.15
N PRO A 21 -9.01 2.98 -11.32
CA PRO A 21 -8.11 2.58 -12.38
C PRO A 21 -6.65 2.91 -12.01
N ARG A 22 -5.69 2.17 -12.58
CA ARG A 22 -4.26 2.26 -12.22
C ARG A 22 -3.71 3.69 -12.19
N HIS A 23 -3.91 4.46 -13.25
CA HIS A 23 -3.36 5.81 -13.35
C HIS A 23 -3.87 6.76 -12.25
N ILE A 24 -5.11 6.59 -11.77
CA ILE A 24 -5.64 7.37 -10.63
C ILE A 24 -5.02 6.85 -9.33
N PHE A 25 -4.95 5.53 -9.18
CA PHE A 25 -4.34 4.90 -8.01
C PHE A 25 -2.89 5.34 -7.81
N GLU A 26 -2.05 5.33 -8.85
CA GLU A 26 -0.63 5.73 -8.75
C GLU A 26 -0.48 7.20 -8.34
N LEU A 27 -1.26 8.11 -8.96
CA LEU A 27 -1.24 9.55 -8.62
C LEU A 27 -1.71 9.82 -7.19
N ASP A 28 -2.84 9.22 -6.79
CA ASP A 28 -3.40 9.39 -5.45
C ASP A 28 -2.47 8.76 -4.40
N PHE A 29 -1.91 7.59 -4.67
CA PHE A 29 -0.99 6.90 -3.76
C PHE A 29 0.24 7.76 -3.48
N GLN A 30 0.90 8.31 -4.52
CA GLN A 30 2.09 9.16 -4.36
C GLN A 30 1.78 10.41 -3.54
N THR A 31 0.61 11.01 -3.75
CA THR A 31 0.20 12.20 -2.98
C THR A 31 -0.04 11.84 -1.52
N GLU A 32 -0.81 10.78 -1.27
CA GLU A 32 -1.28 10.42 0.06
C GLU A 32 -0.17 9.81 0.93
N ILE A 33 0.78 9.06 0.35
CA ILE A 33 1.90 8.51 1.11
C ILE A 33 2.81 9.62 1.68
N LEU A 34 3.05 10.69 0.91
CA LEU A 34 3.84 11.85 1.36
C LEU A 34 3.19 12.55 2.57
N ASP A 35 1.86 12.68 2.54
CA ASP A 35 1.09 13.35 3.58
C ASP A 35 0.84 12.50 4.83
N ARG A 36 0.84 11.17 4.68
CA ARG A 36 0.41 10.24 5.73
C ARG A 36 1.52 9.45 6.35
N TYR A 37 2.64 9.19 5.66
CA TYR A 37 3.65 8.28 6.17
C TYR A 37 4.14 8.65 7.58
N LYS A 38 4.46 9.93 7.82
CA LYS A 38 4.85 10.40 9.16
C LYS A 38 3.78 10.21 10.23
N LYS A 39 2.49 10.18 9.84
CA LYS A 39 1.37 9.93 10.75
C LYS A 39 1.20 8.43 10.97
N MET A 40 1.36 7.61 9.93
CA MET A 40 1.39 6.14 10.02
C MET A 40 2.47 5.68 11.00
N VAL A 41 3.69 6.22 10.89
CA VAL A 41 4.81 5.90 11.79
C VAL A 41 4.47 6.23 13.26
N LYS A 42 3.69 7.28 13.51
CA LYS A 42 3.23 7.64 14.87
C LYS A 42 2.11 6.73 15.38
N GLU A 43 1.32 6.14 14.48
CA GLU A 43 0.24 5.21 14.83
C GLU A 43 0.78 3.81 15.12
N ASN A 44 1.65 3.31 14.23
CA ASN A 44 2.39 2.06 14.37
C ASN A 44 3.59 2.12 13.42
N ARG A 45 4.81 2.22 13.97
CA ARG A 45 6.04 2.32 13.18
C ARG A 45 6.27 1.07 12.33
N GLU A 46 6.15 -0.11 12.91
CA GLU A 46 6.46 -1.38 12.23
C GLU A 46 5.51 -1.64 11.07
N TYR A 47 4.21 -1.36 11.25
CA TYR A 47 3.26 -1.43 10.14
C TYR A 47 3.56 -0.35 9.10
N ALA A 48 3.87 0.89 9.50
CA ALA A 48 4.19 1.92 8.53
C ALA A 48 5.39 1.53 7.65
N GLU A 49 6.46 1.01 8.26
CA GLU A 49 7.65 0.53 7.56
C GLU A 49 7.31 -0.67 6.66
N LEU A 50 6.59 -1.68 7.18
CA LEU A 50 6.14 -2.82 6.38
C LEU A 50 5.29 -2.40 5.17
N PHE A 51 4.36 -1.46 5.36
CA PHE A 51 3.56 -0.90 4.28
C PHE A 51 4.45 -0.25 3.23
N TYR A 52 5.41 0.57 3.66
CA TYR A 52 6.28 1.31 2.77
C TYR A 52 7.15 0.36 1.93
N ASP A 53 7.80 -0.61 2.58
CA ASP A 53 8.67 -1.59 1.92
C ASP A 53 7.90 -2.42 0.88
N PHE A 54 6.71 -2.91 1.23
CA PHE A 54 5.97 -3.82 0.35
C PHE A 54 5.12 -3.10 -0.69
N LEU A 55 4.39 -2.05 -0.31
CA LEU A 55 3.38 -1.42 -1.17
C LEU A 55 3.90 -0.16 -1.86
N SER A 56 4.83 0.59 -1.26
CA SER A 56 5.49 1.70 -1.95
C SER A 56 6.64 1.18 -2.80
N GLU A 57 7.75 0.77 -2.19
CA GLU A 57 8.98 0.41 -2.92
C GLU A 57 8.80 -0.88 -3.71
N GLY A 58 8.40 -1.98 -3.04
CA GLY A 58 8.20 -3.28 -3.68
C GLY A 58 6.91 -3.40 -4.49
N GLY A 59 6.08 -2.36 -4.51
CA GLY A 59 4.76 -2.35 -5.12
C GLY A 59 4.65 -1.32 -6.23
N VAL A 60 4.30 -0.08 -5.86
CA VAL A 60 4.10 1.02 -6.81
C VAL A 60 5.37 1.33 -7.59
N ASP A 61 6.51 1.53 -6.90
CA ASP A 61 7.76 1.94 -7.55
C ASP A 61 8.34 0.80 -8.40
N ALA A 62 8.41 -0.42 -7.86
CA ALA A 62 8.85 -1.60 -8.62
C ALA A 62 7.92 -1.97 -9.79
N GLY A 63 6.70 -1.45 -9.80
CA GLY A 63 5.67 -1.74 -10.79
C GLY A 63 5.61 -0.79 -11.97
N ASP A 64 6.37 0.31 -11.98
CA ASP A 64 6.24 1.41 -12.95
C ASP A 64 6.24 0.93 -14.42
N GLU A 65 7.18 0.05 -14.77
CA GLU A 65 7.33 -0.47 -16.15
C GLU A 65 6.44 -1.68 -16.49
N LEU A 66 5.65 -2.18 -15.53
CA LEU A 66 4.81 -3.36 -15.74
C LEU A 66 3.55 -3.04 -16.55
N SER A 67 2.99 -4.05 -17.21
CA SER A 67 1.62 -3.93 -17.73
C SER A 67 0.60 -3.83 -16.60
N ASP A 68 -0.59 -3.28 -16.87
CA ASP A 68 -1.67 -3.17 -15.87
C ASP A 68 -2.01 -4.49 -15.16
N LYS A 69 -1.94 -5.60 -15.90
CA LYS A 69 -2.20 -6.94 -15.36
C LYS A 69 -1.09 -7.39 -14.42
N GLU A 70 0.16 -7.20 -14.82
CA GLU A 70 1.33 -7.54 -14.01
C GLU A 70 1.41 -6.67 -12.77
N PHE A 71 1.21 -5.36 -12.90
CA PHE A 71 1.12 -4.41 -11.80
C PHE A 71 0.03 -4.81 -10.80
N LYS A 72 -1.20 -5.07 -11.26
CA LYS A 72 -2.29 -5.49 -10.37
C LYS A 72 -1.98 -6.82 -9.67
N SER A 73 -1.28 -7.74 -10.35
CA SER A 73 -0.82 -9.00 -9.74
C SER A 73 0.25 -8.77 -8.67
N LEU A 74 1.21 -7.88 -8.94
CA LEU A 74 2.26 -7.49 -7.99
C LEU A 74 1.64 -6.86 -6.74
N ILE A 75 0.85 -5.80 -6.89
CA ILE A 75 0.20 -5.10 -5.77
C ILE A 75 -0.64 -6.07 -4.94
N ARG A 76 -1.34 -7.03 -5.57
CA ARG A 76 -2.12 -8.02 -4.83
C ARG A 76 -1.25 -8.92 -3.95
N ARG A 77 -0.12 -9.38 -4.48
CA ARG A 77 0.83 -10.19 -3.71
C ARG A 77 1.36 -9.39 -2.52
N GLN A 78 1.88 -8.20 -2.77
CA GLN A 78 2.43 -7.32 -1.72
C GLN A 78 1.38 -6.98 -0.66
N TYR A 79 0.15 -6.65 -1.06
CA TYR A 79 -0.97 -6.36 -0.16
C TYR A 79 -1.32 -7.54 0.75
N ASN A 80 -1.31 -8.76 0.22
CA ASN A 80 -1.58 -9.95 1.00
C ASN A 80 -0.45 -10.27 1.99
N GLU A 81 0.81 -10.06 1.61
CA GLU A 81 1.95 -10.20 2.54
C GLU A 81 1.84 -9.23 3.71
N VAL A 82 1.58 -7.95 3.43
CA VAL A 82 1.39 -6.92 4.47
C VAL A 82 0.26 -7.32 5.43
N LYS A 83 -0.87 -7.79 4.90
CA LYS A 83 -1.99 -8.26 5.73
C LYS A 83 -1.63 -9.48 6.57
N SER A 84 -0.95 -10.47 5.98
CA SER A 84 -0.56 -11.69 6.71
C SER A 84 0.33 -11.35 7.90
N ILE A 85 1.36 -10.54 7.68
CA ILE A 85 2.30 -10.14 8.73
C ILE A 85 1.59 -9.27 9.79
N ALA A 86 0.73 -8.34 9.37
CA ALA A 86 -0.02 -7.50 10.31
C ALA A 86 -1.03 -8.31 11.16
N ASP A 87 -1.62 -9.37 10.60
CA ASP A 87 -2.54 -10.28 11.30
C ASP A 87 -1.79 -11.20 12.29
N GLU A 88 -0.56 -11.61 11.97
CA GLU A 88 0.33 -12.34 12.88
C GLU A 88 0.84 -11.45 14.03
N GLY A 89 0.94 -10.14 13.79
CA GLY A 89 1.41 -9.15 14.73
C GLY A 89 2.90 -8.87 14.61
N PHE A 90 3.33 -7.76 15.22
CA PHE A 90 4.72 -7.34 15.28
C PHE A 90 5.31 -7.73 16.65
N TYR A 91 6.53 -8.28 16.67
CA TYR A 91 7.17 -8.86 17.87
C TYR A 91 8.10 -7.88 18.58
#